data_AF-A0A0E9Y118-F1
#
_entry.id   AF-A0A0E9Y118-F1
#
_cell.length_a   1.000
_cell.length_b   1.000
_cell.length_c   1.000
_cell.angle_alpha   90.00
_cell.angle_beta   90.00
_cell.angle_gamma   90.00
#
_symmetry.space_group_name_H-M   'P 1'
#
loop_
_entity.id
_entity.type
_entity.pdbx_description
1 polymer ?
#
loop_
_entity_poly.entity_id
_entity_poly.type
_entity_poly.pdbx_seq_one_letter_code
_entity_poly.pdbx_strand_id
1 'polypeptide(L)'
;MYDSLAYSSAGLAPDHVHNAHAQHTQALKSPSSSTLLVANTAVVQEGYNVLREYLHTLNQSFGAEASTTNLADEQSLRSINEWVKHHTDGKIEQLLSEPLSSDARFVLLNAIYFKGLWNTPFHSASTFKASFFNAGTERVEIDMMHGQITAGYARDDETNSDVVDLPYAGLDYSMTIVRPRDRTGADALRQVLTRQVFRRFLSELSETVVNVALPKFKIEGEYKLKRPLSLLGVSKAFTKDEADFSGISGSRDLFVHDVVHKAVVEVNEEGSQAAAVTGVTIYTQSAFVGTPFV
;
A
#
# COMPACT_ATOMS: atom_id res chain seq x y z
N MET A 1 9.65 17.33 -9.65
CA MET A 1 8.62 16.27 -9.62
C MET A 1 9.13 14.97 -10.23
N TYR A 2 9.58 14.93 -11.49
CA TYR A 2 10.08 13.69 -12.10
C TYR A 2 11.25 13.03 -11.34
N ASP A 3 12.24 13.84 -10.94
CA ASP A 3 13.35 13.34 -10.12
C ASP A 3 12.91 13.02 -8.69
N SER A 4 12.05 13.86 -8.11
CA SER A 4 11.49 13.70 -6.75
C SER A 4 10.71 12.39 -6.56
N LEU A 5 9.98 11.96 -7.60
CA LEU A 5 9.24 10.69 -7.63
C LEU A 5 10.06 9.56 -8.24
N ALA A 6 11.36 9.78 -8.44
CA ALA A 6 12.34 8.79 -8.90
C ALA A 6 12.12 8.24 -10.33
N TYR A 7 11.27 8.86 -11.16
CA TYR A 7 11.03 8.42 -12.55
C TYR A 7 12.30 8.37 -13.38
N SER A 8 13.13 9.43 -13.31
CA SER A 8 14.41 9.49 -14.01
C SER A 8 15.37 8.37 -13.57
N SER A 9 15.42 8.07 -12.27
CA SER A 9 16.24 6.99 -11.72
C SER A 9 15.74 5.60 -12.10
N ALA A 10 14.46 5.48 -12.41
CA ALA A 10 13.83 4.27 -12.96
C ALA A 10 14.02 4.15 -14.49
N GLY A 11 14.64 5.15 -15.14
CA GLY A 11 14.84 5.17 -16.59
C GLY A 11 13.60 5.58 -17.39
N LEU A 12 12.60 6.20 -16.75
CA LEU A 12 11.38 6.66 -17.41
C LEU A 12 11.56 8.11 -17.90
N ALA A 13 11.51 8.30 -19.21
CA ALA A 13 11.41 9.61 -19.83
C ALA A 13 10.02 10.24 -19.55
N PRO A 14 9.89 11.57 -19.47
CA PRO A 14 8.63 12.25 -19.16
C PRO A 14 7.43 11.79 -20.01
N ASP A 15 7.63 11.65 -21.32
CA ASP A 15 6.58 11.26 -22.27
C ASP A 15 6.13 9.80 -22.11
N HIS A 16 6.92 8.97 -21.43
CA HIS A 16 6.59 7.56 -21.16
C HIS A 16 5.90 7.35 -19.82
N VAL A 17 5.90 8.34 -18.92
CA VAL A 17 5.38 8.17 -17.56
C VAL A 17 3.90 7.81 -17.57
N HIS A 18 3.08 8.50 -18.36
CA HIS A 18 1.63 8.21 -18.44
C HIS A 18 1.34 6.80 -18.98
N ASN A 19 2.05 6.36 -20.02
CA ASN A 19 1.88 5.02 -20.57
C ASN A 19 2.34 3.94 -19.56
N ALA A 20 3.46 4.17 -18.86
CA ALA A 20 3.92 3.26 -17.81
C ALA A 20 2.87 3.10 -16.68
N HIS A 21 2.25 4.21 -16.25
CA HIS A 21 1.15 4.17 -15.29
C HIS A 21 -0.10 3.49 -15.85
N ALA A 22 -0.43 3.69 -17.13
CA ALA A 22 -1.56 3.04 -17.78
C ALA A 22 -1.39 1.51 -17.76
N GLN A 23 -0.20 1.03 -18.13
CA GLN A 23 0.16 -0.39 -18.11
C GLN A 23 0.10 -0.96 -16.68
N HIS A 24 0.65 -0.23 -15.71
CA HIS A 24 0.61 -0.65 -14.31
C HIS A 24 -0.82 -0.72 -13.78
N THR A 25 -1.64 0.31 -14.03
CA THR A 25 -3.05 0.35 -13.65
C THR A 25 -3.84 -0.81 -14.26
N GLN A 26 -3.57 -1.14 -15.53
CA GLN A 26 -4.19 -2.30 -16.19
C GLN A 26 -3.76 -3.62 -15.55
N ALA A 27 -2.49 -3.76 -15.16
CA ALA A 27 -2.00 -4.93 -14.44
C ALA A 27 -2.69 -5.09 -13.08
N LEU A 28 -2.84 -4.00 -12.31
CA LEU A 28 -3.53 -4.02 -11.01
C LEU A 28 -5.02 -4.39 -11.11
N LYS A 29 -5.67 -4.06 -12.24
CA LYS A 29 -7.08 -4.39 -12.52
C LYS A 29 -7.28 -5.79 -13.10
N SER A 30 -6.20 -6.53 -13.37
CA SER A 30 -6.31 -7.89 -13.91
C SER A 30 -6.91 -8.83 -12.86
N PRO A 31 -7.65 -9.87 -13.27
CA PRO A 31 -8.24 -10.83 -12.33
C PRO A 31 -7.17 -11.41 -11.40
N SER A 32 -7.43 -11.34 -10.09
CA SER A 32 -6.54 -11.84 -9.04
C SER A 32 -7.35 -12.58 -7.98
N SER A 33 -6.72 -13.54 -7.30
CA SER A 33 -7.25 -14.13 -6.06
C SER A 33 -7.05 -13.22 -4.85
N SER A 34 -6.29 -12.15 -4.98
CA SER A 34 -6.16 -11.10 -3.98
C SER A 34 -7.17 -9.98 -4.23
N THR A 35 -7.71 -9.41 -3.16
CA THR A 35 -8.55 -8.22 -3.21
C THR A 35 -7.67 -6.99 -3.11
N LEU A 36 -7.57 -6.23 -4.20
CA LEU A 36 -6.96 -4.91 -4.25
C LEU A 36 -8.02 -3.89 -4.68
N LEU A 37 -8.41 -3.02 -3.77
CA LEU A 37 -9.35 -1.94 -4.04
C LEU A 37 -8.62 -0.61 -3.97
N VAL A 38 -8.69 0.18 -5.04
CA VAL A 38 -8.02 1.48 -5.15
C VAL A 38 -9.03 2.52 -5.57
N ALA A 39 -9.12 3.59 -4.78
CA ALA A 39 -9.93 4.76 -5.07
C ALA A 39 -8.99 5.97 -5.25
N ASN A 40 -8.93 6.51 -6.46
CA ASN A 40 -8.15 7.70 -6.81
C ASN A 40 -9.07 8.79 -7.34
N THR A 41 -9.09 9.95 -6.69
CA THR A 41 -9.83 11.10 -7.20
C THR A 41 -9.10 12.42 -6.98
N ALA A 42 -9.26 13.32 -7.94
CA ALA A 42 -8.76 14.67 -7.90
C ALA A 42 -9.95 15.63 -7.71
N VAL A 43 -10.01 16.33 -6.58
CA VAL A 43 -11.15 17.20 -6.25
C VAL A 43 -10.75 18.66 -6.39
N VAL A 44 -11.43 19.37 -7.28
CA VAL A 44 -11.19 20.78 -7.60
C VAL A 44 -12.31 21.63 -6.99
N GLN A 45 -11.95 22.79 -6.46
CA GLN A 45 -12.93 23.74 -5.94
C GLN A 45 -13.88 24.24 -7.04
N GLU A 46 -15.14 24.43 -6.69
CA GLU A 46 -16.12 25.04 -7.60
C GLU A 46 -15.68 26.43 -8.08
N GLY A 47 -16.10 26.78 -9.31
CA GLY A 47 -15.68 28.00 -9.99
C GLY A 47 -14.41 27.87 -10.85
N TYR A 48 -13.70 26.74 -10.75
CA TYR A 48 -12.59 26.41 -11.64
C TYR A 48 -13.07 25.52 -12.79
N ASN A 49 -12.60 25.84 -14.00
CA ASN A 49 -12.75 24.94 -15.13
C ASN A 49 -11.75 23.78 -15.02
N VAL A 50 -12.12 22.60 -15.51
CA VAL A 50 -11.20 21.45 -15.64
C VAL A 50 -11.13 21.06 -17.11
N LEU A 51 -9.94 21.09 -17.68
CA LEU A 51 -9.68 20.79 -19.09
C LEU A 51 -10.00 19.33 -19.39
N ARG A 52 -10.59 19.10 -20.57
CA ARG A 52 -10.98 17.74 -21.01
C ARG A 52 -9.77 16.84 -21.20
N GLU A 53 -8.66 17.42 -21.64
CA GLU A 53 -7.38 16.74 -21.84
C GLU A 53 -6.84 16.18 -20.52
N TYR A 54 -7.01 16.92 -19.42
CA TYR A 54 -6.64 16.46 -18.09
C TYR A 54 -7.53 15.29 -17.62
N LEU A 55 -8.86 15.43 -17.76
CA LEU A 55 -9.81 14.36 -17.42
C LEU A 55 -9.53 13.08 -18.21
N HIS A 56 -9.23 13.22 -19.50
CA HIS A 56 -8.87 12.10 -20.36
C HIS A 56 -7.60 11.40 -19.89
N THR A 57 -6.57 12.18 -19.55
CA THR A 57 -5.30 11.65 -19.05
C THR A 57 -5.46 10.91 -17.73
N LEU A 58 -6.22 11.47 -16.77
CA LEU A 58 -6.51 10.83 -15.48
C LEU A 58 -7.18 9.47 -15.66
N ASN A 59 -8.21 9.42 -16.49
CA ASN A 59 -8.97 8.20 -16.71
C ASN A 59 -8.11 7.12 -17.40
N GLN A 60 -7.44 7.47 -18.50
CA GLN A 60 -6.69 6.51 -19.30
C GLN A 60 -5.41 6.01 -18.63
N SER A 61 -4.69 6.90 -17.94
CA SER A 61 -3.34 6.58 -17.42
C SER A 61 -3.36 6.10 -15.98
N PHE A 62 -4.32 6.56 -15.18
CA PHE A 62 -4.33 6.32 -13.74
C PHE A 62 -5.61 5.62 -13.26
N GLY A 63 -6.59 5.43 -14.14
CA GLY A 63 -7.90 4.91 -13.76
C GLY A 63 -8.57 5.78 -12.69
N ALA A 64 -8.26 7.07 -12.68
CA ALA A 64 -8.69 8.03 -11.67
C ALA A 64 -9.79 8.94 -12.20
N GLU A 65 -10.57 9.49 -11.28
CA GLU A 65 -11.63 10.44 -11.56
C GLU A 65 -11.23 11.86 -11.13
N ALA A 66 -11.96 12.85 -11.61
CA ALA A 66 -11.93 14.18 -11.03
C ALA A 66 -13.34 14.70 -10.84
N SER A 67 -13.53 15.47 -9.77
CA SER A 67 -14.81 16.10 -9.46
C SER A 67 -14.61 17.56 -9.06
N THR A 68 -15.66 18.35 -9.28
CA THR A 68 -15.71 19.75 -8.87
C THR A 68 -16.76 19.89 -7.78
N THR A 69 -16.39 20.45 -6.62
CA THR A 69 -17.29 20.60 -5.48
C THR A 69 -16.84 21.74 -4.57
N ASN A 70 -17.66 22.15 -3.59
CA ASN A 70 -17.23 23.08 -2.56
C ASN A 70 -16.49 22.34 -1.44
N LEU A 71 -15.15 22.38 -1.45
CA LEU A 71 -14.28 21.63 -0.53
C LEU A 71 -14.51 21.98 0.96
N ALA A 72 -15.06 23.15 1.26
CA ALA A 72 -15.34 23.61 2.62
C ALA A 72 -16.71 23.19 3.15
N ASP A 73 -17.56 22.59 2.31
CA ASP A 73 -18.92 22.22 2.68
C ASP A 73 -18.99 20.81 3.27
N GLU A 74 -19.86 20.61 4.27
CA GLU A 74 -20.05 19.30 4.89
C GLU A 74 -20.71 18.29 3.94
N GLN A 75 -21.53 18.73 2.98
CA GLN A 75 -22.12 17.80 2.01
C GLN A 75 -21.03 17.23 1.11
N SER A 76 -20.07 18.05 0.69
CA SER A 76 -18.92 17.60 -0.11
C SER A 76 -18.07 16.59 0.66
N LEU A 77 -17.82 16.83 1.95
CA LEU A 77 -17.18 15.86 2.83
C LEU A 77 -17.91 14.50 2.83
N ARG A 78 -19.23 14.52 3.05
CA ARG A 78 -20.07 13.30 3.05
C ARG A 78 -20.01 12.58 1.71
N SER A 79 -20.13 13.32 0.60
CA SER A 79 -20.06 12.74 -0.76
C SER A 79 -18.69 12.12 -1.05
N ILE A 80 -17.59 12.74 -0.62
CA ILE A 80 -16.24 12.18 -0.77
C ILE A 80 -16.11 10.87 0.02
N ASN A 81 -16.55 10.84 1.27
CA ASN A 81 -16.46 9.64 2.09
C ASN A 81 -17.35 8.50 1.57
N GLU A 82 -18.57 8.79 1.13
CA GLU A 82 -19.43 7.79 0.47
C GLU A 82 -18.83 7.28 -0.84
N TRP A 83 -18.20 8.14 -1.64
CA TRP A 83 -17.50 7.73 -2.85
C TRP A 83 -16.35 6.78 -2.52
N VAL A 84 -15.52 7.09 -1.52
CA VAL A 84 -14.43 6.19 -1.08
C VAL A 84 -14.98 4.87 -0.55
N LYS A 85 -16.03 4.92 0.28
CA LYS A 85 -16.68 3.73 0.83
C LYS A 85 -17.20 2.82 -0.27
N HIS A 86 -17.85 3.38 -1.29
CA HIS A 86 -18.32 2.63 -2.45
C HIS A 86 -17.16 1.99 -3.23
N HIS A 87 -16.10 2.74 -3.53
CA HIS A 87 -14.95 2.24 -4.31
C HIS A 87 -14.07 1.24 -3.53
N THR A 88 -14.28 1.13 -2.23
CA THR A 88 -13.55 0.20 -1.35
C THR A 88 -14.46 -0.87 -0.76
N ASP A 89 -15.67 -1.07 -1.31
CA ASP A 89 -16.64 -2.07 -0.83
C ASP A 89 -16.88 -2.00 0.69
N GLY A 90 -16.90 -0.78 1.24
CA GLY A 90 -17.06 -0.52 2.67
C GLY A 90 -15.84 -0.81 3.54
N LYS A 91 -14.69 -1.18 2.95
CA LYS A 91 -13.46 -1.47 3.71
C LYS A 91 -12.79 -0.23 4.25
N ILE A 92 -13.02 0.92 3.62
CA ILE A 92 -12.61 2.24 4.10
C ILE A 92 -13.87 3.11 4.20
N GLU A 93 -14.37 3.29 5.42
CA GLU A 93 -15.62 4.02 5.65
C GLU A 93 -15.47 5.54 5.50
N GLN A 94 -14.29 6.05 5.82
CA GLN A 94 -14.02 7.49 5.87
C GLN A 94 -12.58 7.78 5.45
N LEU A 95 -12.39 8.74 4.55
CA LEU A 95 -11.08 9.25 4.14
C LEU A 95 -10.77 10.61 4.77
N LEU A 96 -11.78 11.46 4.94
CA LEU A 96 -11.64 12.80 5.52
C LEU A 96 -12.48 12.88 6.80
N SER A 97 -11.87 13.30 7.90
CA SER A 97 -12.54 13.49 9.20
C SER A 97 -13.34 14.79 9.29
N GLU A 98 -12.90 15.82 8.58
CA GLU A 98 -13.43 17.18 8.62
C GLU A 98 -13.45 17.79 7.21
N PRO A 99 -14.30 18.81 6.94
CA PRO A 99 -14.24 19.55 5.69
C PRO A 99 -12.87 20.19 5.50
N LEU A 100 -12.46 20.38 4.25
CA LEU A 100 -11.20 21.03 3.97
C LEU A 100 -11.31 22.54 4.21
N SER A 101 -10.17 23.19 4.38
CA SER A 101 -10.12 24.64 4.58
C SER A 101 -10.75 25.40 3.40
N SER A 102 -11.37 26.55 3.67
CA SER A 102 -12.02 27.40 2.65
C SER A 102 -11.06 28.00 1.64
N ASP A 103 -9.76 27.94 1.90
CA ASP A 103 -8.69 28.29 0.95
C ASP A 103 -8.24 27.12 0.07
N ALA A 104 -8.74 25.89 0.30
CA ALA A 104 -8.44 24.75 -0.55
C ALA A 104 -8.98 24.98 -1.97
N ARG A 105 -8.13 24.74 -2.97
CA ARG A 105 -8.48 24.88 -4.40
C ARG A 105 -8.41 23.57 -5.16
N PHE A 106 -7.52 22.69 -4.72
CA PHE A 106 -7.31 21.40 -5.35
C PHE A 106 -6.77 20.40 -4.33
N VAL A 107 -7.35 19.22 -4.23
CA VAL A 107 -6.89 18.14 -3.35
C VAL A 107 -6.85 16.82 -4.11
N LEU A 108 -5.80 16.04 -3.86
CA LEU A 108 -5.69 14.68 -4.37
C LEU A 108 -6.04 13.70 -3.24
N LEU A 109 -6.94 12.77 -3.53
CA LEU A 109 -7.46 11.81 -2.58
C LEU A 109 -7.15 10.41 -3.10
N ASN A 110 -6.46 9.62 -2.27
CA ASN A 110 -6.16 8.22 -2.55
C ASN A 110 -6.56 7.35 -1.35
N ALA A 111 -7.29 6.26 -1.63
CA ALA A 111 -7.57 5.21 -0.67
C ALA A 111 -7.23 3.85 -1.28
N ILE A 112 -6.57 2.99 -0.50
CA ILE A 112 -6.18 1.64 -0.93
C ILE A 112 -6.49 0.62 0.16
N TYR A 113 -7.17 -0.46 -0.21
CA TYR A 113 -7.37 -1.64 0.63
C TYR A 113 -6.74 -2.84 -0.05
N PHE A 114 -5.92 -3.58 0.69
CA PHE A 114 -5.35 -4.84 0.23
C PHE A 114 -5.66 -5.97 1.22
N LYS A 115 -6.16 -7.07 0.67
CA LYS A 115 -6.29 -8.36 1.35
C LYS A 115 -5.97 -9.48 0.37
N GLY A 116 -4.83 -10.13 0.56
CA GLY A 116 -4.46 -11.30 -0.21
C GLY A 116 -4.92 -12.59 0.47
N LEU A 117 -5.17 -13.62 -0.33
CA LEU A 117 -5.31 -15.00 0.15
C LEU A 117 -3.97 -15.68 0.06
N TRP A 118 -3.45 -16.28 1.12
CA TRP A 118 -2.16 -16.99 1.05
C TRP A 118 -2.18 -18.12 0.02
N ASN A 119 -1.06 -18.32 -0.69
CA ASN A 119 -0.89 -19.50 -1.54
C ASN A 119 -0.86 -20.78 -0.69
N THR A 120 -0.22 -20.70 0.49
CA THR A 120 -0.26 -21.72 1.53
C THR A 120 -0.85 -21.11 2.80
N PRO A 121 -2.12 -21.40 3.15
CA PRO A 121 -2.78 -20.81 4.31
C PRO A 121 -2.16 -21.24 5.62
N PHE A 122 -2.39 -20.43 6.65
CA PHE A 122 -2.19 -20.86 8.04
C PHE A 122 -3.42 -21.65 8.50
N HIS A 123 -3.23 -22.66 9.34
CA HIS A 123 -4.35 -23.34 9.96
C HIS A 123 -4.86 -22.51 11.15
N SER A 124 -6.15 -22.15 11.17
CA SER A 124 -6.73 -21.35 12.26
C SER A 124 -6.61 -22.01 13.65
N ALA A 125 -6.59 -23.34 13.70
CA ALA A 125 -6.33 -24.10 14.94
C ALA A 125 -4.88 -23.97 15.45
N SER A 126 -3.96 -23.45 14.62
CA SER A 126 -2.58 -23.15 14.96
C SER A 126 -2.34 -21.66 15.24
N THR A 127 -3.42 -20.87 15.35
CA THR A 127 -3.37 -19.50 15.86
C THR A 127 -3.62 -19.51 17.37
N PHE A 128 -2.69 -18.98 18.15
CA PHE A 128 -2.84 -18.84 19.60
C PHE A 128 -2.13 -17.59 20.11
N LYS A 129 -2.42 -17.20 21.35
CA LYS A 129 -1.77 -16.04 21.98
C LYS A 129 -0.27 -16.29 22.15
N ALA A 130 0.53 -15.39 21.61
CA ALA A 130 1.97 -15.40 21.79
C ALA A 130 2.50 -13.99 22.02
N SER A 131 3.72 -13.92 22.54
CA SER A 131 4.37 -12.66 22.87
C SER A 131 4.89 -11.94 21.63
N PHE A 132 4.66 -10.64 21.58
CA PHE A 132 5.27 -9.71 20.64
C PHE A 132 5.94 -8.58 21.42
N PHE A 133 7.04 -8.04 20.90
CA PHE A 133 7.83 -7.03 21.59
C PHE A 133 7.79 -5.70 20.83
N ASN A 134 6.95 -4.76 21.29
CA ASN A 134 6.88 -3.41 20.74
C ASN A 134 8.21 -2.69 20.95
N ALA A 135 8.73 -2.09 19.86
CA ALA A 135 10.07 -1.51 19.79
C ALA A 135 11.19 -2.45 20.32
N GLY A 136 10.91 -3.75 20.33
CA GLY A 136 11.80 -4.76 20.86
C GLY A 136 11.88 -4.84 22.39
N THR A 137 11.11 -4.06 23.15
CA THR A 137 11.26 -4.00 24.63
C THR A 137 9.98 -4.29 25.39
N GLU A 138 8.85 -3.75 24.94
CA GLU A 138 7.58 -3.89 25.66
C GLU A 138 6.84 -5.14 25.16
N ARG A 139 6.64 -6.10 26.06
CA ARG A 139 5.95 -7.36 25.74
C ARG A 139 4.43 -7.15 25.76
N VAL A 140 3.79 -7.56 24.67
CA VAL A 140 2.32 -7.67 24.55
C VAL A 140 1.94 -9.08 24.09
N GLU A 141 0.73 -9.53 24.38
CA GLU A 141 0.20 -10.81 23.89
C GLU A 141 -0.74 -10.55 22.71
N ILE A 142 -0.49 -11.22 21.58
CA ILE A 142 -1.22 -11.05 20.32
C ILE A 142 -1.61 -12.41 19.74
N ASP A 143 -2.55 -12.43 18.78
CA ASP A 143 -2.83 -13.64 18.02
C ASP A 143 -1.70 -13.89 17.01
N MET A 144 -1.00 -15.00 17.19
CA MET A 144 0.14 -15.39 16.37
C MET A 144 -0.23 -16.63 15.57
N MET A 145 -0.20 -16.52 14.24
CA MET A 145 -0.46 -17.62 13.32
C MET A 145 0.81 -18.45 13.17
N HIS A 146 0.70 -19.77 13.14
CA HIS A 146 1.83 -20.67 12.97
C HIS A 146 1.63 -21.60 11.78
N GLY A 147 2.68 -21.80 11.00
CA GLY A 147 2.64 -22.69 9.84
C GLY A 147 4.03 -23.14 9.40
N GLN A 148 4.11 -24.33 8.81
CA GLN A 148 5.29 -24.78 8.08
C GLN A 148 5.02 -24.54 6.59
N ILE A 149 5.76 -23.60 5.99
CA ILE A 149 5.48 -23.07 4.66
C ILE A 149 6.74 -23.20 3.79
N THR A 150 6.58 -23.73 2.58
CA THR A 150 7.62 -23.64 1.56
C THR A 150 7.58 -22.24 0.95
N ALA A 151 8.62 -21.45 1.18
CA ALA A 151 8.70 -20.04 0.81
C ALA A 151 10.12 -19.66 0.39
N GLY A 152 10.26 -18.50 -0.27
CA GLY A 152 11.59 -17.90 -0.46
C GLY A 152 12.15 -17.50 0.90
N TYR A 153 13.37 -17.92 1.22
CA TYR A 153 14.07 -17.53 2.44
C TYR A 153 15.53 -17.17 2.15
N ALA A 154 16.02 -16.16 2.85
CA ALA A 154 17.41 -15.74 2.82
C ALA A 154 17.88 -15.25 4.20
N ARG A 155 19.18 -15.36 4.45
CA ARG A 155 19.86 -14.67 5.54
C ARG A 155 20.74 -13.59 4.95
N ASP A 156 20.49 -12.35 5.33
CA ASP A 156 21.33 -11.22 4.95
C ASP A 156 22.21 -10.85 6.16
N ASP A 157 23.48 -11.23 6.09
CA ASP A 157 24.46 -10.95 7.15
C ASP A 157 24.88 -9.47 7.18
N GLU A 158 24.71 -8.74 6.07
CA GLU A 158 25.09 -7.32 5.97
C GLU A 158 24.16 -6.41 6.79
N THR A 159 22.86 -6.68 6.78
CA THR A 159 21.85 -6.00 7.58
C THR A 159 21.46 -6.79 8.84
N ASN A 160 22.16 -7.90 9.12
CA ASN A 160 21.88 -8.80 10.23
C ASN A 160 20.39 -9.19 10.32
N SER A 161 19.80 -9.61 9.20
CA SER A 161 18.37 -9.86 9.07
C SER A 161 18.08 -11.21 8.43
N ASP A 162 16.92 -11.78 8.74
CA ASP A 162 16.31 -12.89 8.03
C ASP A 162 15.22 -12.33 7.10
N VAL A 163 15.12 -12.87 5.89
CA VAL A 163 14.11 -12.48 4.90
C VAL A 163 13.28 -13.69 4.54
N VAL A 164 11.95 -13.55 4.58
CA VAL A 164 11.02 -14.54 4.02
C VAL A 164 10.09 -13.86 3.02
N ASP A 165 9.80 -14.51 1.90
CA ASP A 165 8.85 -14.04 0.90
C ASP A 165 7.68 -15.03 0.80
N LEU A 166 6.52 -14.59 1.29
CA LEU A 166 5.31 -15.41 1.39
C LEU A 166 4.38 -15.10 0.20
N PRO A 167 4.21 -16.03 -0.76
CA PRO A 167 3.36 -15.78 -1.91
C PRO A 167 1.88 -15.79 -1.54
N TYR A 168 1.12 -14.86 -2.13
CA TYR A 168 -0.33 -14.96 -2.19
C TYR A 168 -0.76 -15.90 -3.32
N ALA A 169 -1.97 -16.42 -3.23
CA ALA A 169 -2.58 -17.22 -4.26
C ALA A 169 -2.62 -16.43 -5.57
N GLY A 170 -2.41 -17.12 -6.69
CA GLY A 170 -2.27 -16.49 -8.01
C GLY A 170 -0.82 -16.12 -8.35
N LEU A 171 0.06 -16.04 -7.34
CA LEU A 171 1.50 -15.73 -7.47
C LEU A 171 1.78 -14.37 -8.13
N ASP A 172 0.79 -13.48 -8.14
CA ASP A 172 0.87 -12.11 -8.63
C ASP A 172 1.32 -11.12 -7.55
N TYR A 173 1.12 -11.48 -6.27
CA TYR A 173 1.60 -10.75 -5.11
C TYR A 173 2.34 -11.68 -4.13
N SER A 174 3.28 -11.10 -3.39
CA SER A 174 3.91 -11.73 -2.22
C SER A 174 4.08 -10.71 -1.09
N MET A 175 4.21 -11.21 0.14
CA MET A 175 4.63 -10.42 1.29
C MET A 175 6.07 -10.77 1.65
N THR A 176 6.98 -9.84 1.38
CA THR A 176 8.37 -9.94 1.85
C THR A 176 8.47 -9.38 3.27
N ILE A 177 8.88 -10.22 4.22
CA ILE A 177 9.10 -9.84 5.62
C ILE A 177 10.60 -9.87 5.88
N VAL A 178 11.15 -8.73 6.30
CA VAL A 178 12.55 -8.59 6.71
C VAL A 178 12.59 -8.44 8.23
N ARG A 179 13.12 -9.44 8.92
CA ARG A 179 13.21 -9.49 10.37
C ARG A 179 14.67 -9.33 10.81
N PRO A 180 15.04 -8.19 11.42
CA PRO A 180 16.34 -8.06 12.09
C PRO A 180 16.52 -9.16 13.15
N ARG A 181 17.72 -9.75 13.21
CA ARG A 181 18.06 -10.76 14.23
C ARG A 181 18.24 -10.16 15.62
N ASP A 182 18.59 -8.87 15.69
CA ASP A 182 18.47 -8.09 16.92
C ASP A 182 17.03 -7.60 17.09
N ARG A 183 16.45 -7.86 18.26
CA ARG A 183 15.09 -7.50 18.64
C ARG A 183 14.84 -5.98 18.58
N THR A 184 15.89 -5.16 18.75
CA THR A 184 15.82 -3.69 18.60
C THR A 184 16.28 -3.16 17.23
N GLY A 185 16.57 -4.04 16.27
CA GLY A 185 17.24 -3.70 15.01
C GLY A 185 16.37 -3.05 13.93
N ALA A 186 15.05 -2.95 14.12
CA ALA A 186 14.12 -2.47 13.08
C ALA A 186 14.41 -1.02 12.63
N ASP A 187 14.77 -0.14 13.58
CA ASP A 187 15.11 1.25 13.25
C ASP A 187 16.41 1.37 12.46
N ALA A 188 17.42 0.55 12.79
CA ALA A 188 18.68 0.51 12.05
C ALA A 188 18.47 -0.03 10.64
N LEU A 189 17.69 -1.10 10.48
CA LEU A 189 17.31 -1.64 9.17
C LEU A 189 16.59 -0.58 8.32
N ARG A 190 15.64 0.16 8.91
CA ARG A 190 14.91 1.23 8.21
C ARG A 190 15.84 2.31 7.64
N GLN A 191 16.93 2.64 8.32
CA GLN A 191 17.88 3.66 7.85
C GLN A 191 18.73 3.22 6.67
N VAL A 192 18.96 1.91 6.50
CA VAL A 192 19.78 1.35 5.43
C VAL A 192 18.95 0.76 4.27
N LEU A 193 17.63 0.64 4.45
CA LEU A 193 16.74 0.08 3.45
C LEU A 193 16.66 0.99 2.22
N THR A 194 17.32 0.55 1.14
CA THR A 194 17.30 1.19 -0.17
C THR A 194 16.77 0.23 -1.23
N ARG A 195 16.49 0.73 -2.44
CA ARG A 195 16.14 -0.13 -3.59
C ARG A 195 17.21 -1.19 -3.86
N GLN A 196 18.49 -0.86 -3.70
CA GLN A 196 19.59 -1.79 -3.95
C GLN A 196 19.61 -2.91 -2.90
N VAL A 197 19.50 -2.54 -1.62
CA VAL A 197 19.43 -3.48 -0.49
C VAL A 197 18.19 -4.39 -0.63
N PHE A 198 17.03 -3.82 -0.94
CA PHE A 198 15.82 -4.63 -1.15
C PHE A 198 15.94 -5.59 -2.34
N ARG A 199 16.55 -5.16 -3.46
CA ARG A 199 16.82 -6.07 -4.59
C ARG A 199 17.79 -7.18 -4.23
N ARG A 200 18.79 -6.91 -3.39
CA ARG A 200 19.71 -7.93 -2.88
C ARG A 200 18.95 -8.99 -2.08
N PHE A 201 18.10 -8.57 -1.12
CA PHE A 201 17.25 -9.49 -0.36
C PHE A 201 16.48 -10.44 -1.28
N LEU A 202 15.82 -9.90 -2.31
CA LEU A 202 15.04 -10.70 -3.26
C LEU A 202 15.91 -11.66 -4.10
N SER A 203 17.12 -11.24 -4.49
CA SER A 203 18.02 -12.07 -5.30
C SER A 203 18.66 -13.22 -4.54
N GLU A 204 18.69 -13.14 -3.21
CA GLU A 204 19.27 -14.16 -2.33
C GLU A 204 18.23 -15.18 -1.83
N LEU A 205 16.94 -14.97 -2.12
CA LEU A 205 15.88 -15.88 -1.75
C LEU A 205 16.09 -17.25 -2.40
N SER A 206 15.97 -18.29 -1.59
CA SER A 206 15.95 -19.69 -2.04
C SER A 206 14.75 -20.42 -1.44
N GLU A 207 14.13 -21.29 -2.23
CA GLU A 207 12.97 -22.06 -1.78
C GLU A 207 13.37 -22.95 -0.60
N THR A 208 12.73 -22.74 0.55
CA THR A 208 13.06 -23.39 1.82
C THR A 208 11.77 -23.71 2.57
N VAL A 209 11.76 -24.83 3.30
CA VAL A 209 10.69 -25.12 4.28
C VAL A 209 10.96 -24.30 5.54
N VAL A 210 10.12 -23.30 5.80
CA VAL A 210 10.24 -22.35 6.92
C VAL A 210 9.12 -22.57 7.92
N ASN A 211 9.44 -22.63 9.20
CA ASN A 211 8.45 -22.57 10.28
C ASN A 211 8.17 -21.09 10.58
N VAL A 212 7.04 -20.58 10.12
CA VAL A 212 6.65 -19.17 10.22
C VAL A 212 5.72 -18.98 11.40
N ALA A 213 6.07 -18.05 12.30
CA ALA A 213 5.14 -17.42 13.23
C ALA A 213 4.90 -15.98 12.77
N LEU A 214 3.66 -15.65 12.44
CA LEU A 214 3.28 -14.34 11.87
C LEU A 214 2.10 -13.77 12.66
N PRO A 215 2.22 -12.54 13.20
CA PRO A 215 1.10 -11.84 13.80
C PRO A 215 -0.11 -11.79 12.86
N LYS A 216 -1.30 -12.06 13.38
CA LYS A 216 -2.56 -11.68 12.73
C LYS A 216 -2.80 -10.20 12.99
N PHE A 217 -2.97 -9.39 11.96
CA PHE A 217 -3.14 -7.96 12.13
C PHE A 217 -3.98 -7.30 11.05
N LYS A 218 -4.54 -6.15 11.39
CA LYS A 218 -5.08 -5.18 10.45
C LYS A 218 -4.39 -3.85 10.74
N ILE A 219 -3.74 -3.27 9.75
CA ILE A 219 -3.09 -1.97 9.86
C ILE A 219 -3.84 -1.00 8.97
N GLU A 220 -4.13 0.17 9.53
CA GLU A 220 -4.72 1.30 8.85
C GLU A 220 -3.80 2.50 9.05
N GLY A 221 -3.46 3.18 7.96
CA GLY A 221 -2.64 4.38 7.97
C GLY A 221 -3.32 5.50 7.20
N GLU A 222 -3.33 6.69 7.77
CA GLU A 222 -3.80 7.91 7.14
C GLU A 222 -2.65 8.93 7.08
N TYR A 223 -2.45 9.54 5.92
CA TYR A 223 -1.31 10.38 5.64
C TYR A 223 -1.72 11.65 4.90
N LYS A 224 -1.27 12.79 5.41
CA LYS A 224 -1.24 14.08 4.70
C LYS A 224 0.14 14.25 4.06
N LEU A 225 0.19 14.10 2.74
CA LEU A 225 1.46 13.97 2.02
C LEU A 225 2.08 15.30 1.57
N LYS A 226 1.40 16.45 1.73
CA LYS A 226 1.98 17.77 1.40
C LYS A 226 3.36 17.98 1.98
N ARG A 227 3.53 17.75 3.29
CA ARG A 227 4.82 17.96 3.96
C ARG A 227 5.89 16.94 3.49
N PRO A 228 5.65 15.62 3.53
CA PRO A 228 6.59 14.63 3.00
C PRO A 228 7.01 14.90 1.55
N LEU A 229 6.05 15.17 0.66
CA LEU A 229 6.34 15.44 -0.75
C LEU A 229 7.11 16.77 -0.95
N SER A 230 6.83 17.79 -0.13
CA SER A 230 7.62 19.02 -0.13
C SER A 230 9.07 18.78 0.27
N LEU A 231 9.32 17.95 1.29
CA LEU A 231 10.67 17.55 1.71
C LEU A 231 11.41 16.76 0.63
N LEU A 232 10.68 16.03 -0.22
CA LEU A 232 11.21 15.34 -1.41
C LEU A 232 11.35 16.24 -2.65
N GLY A 233 11.11 17.55 -2.52
CA GLY A 233 11.31 18.53 -3.59
C GLY A 233 10.08 18.82 -4.47
N VAL A 234 8.88 18.41 -4.06
CA VAL A 234 7.61 18.71 -4.73
C VAL A 234 6.93 19.95 -4.12
N SER A 235 7.69 20.91 -3.58
CA SER A 235 7.16 22.07 -2.87
C SER A 235 6.31 22.99 -3.75
N LYS A 236 6.72 23.24 -5.00
CA LYS A 236 6.03 24.15 -5.93
C LYS A 236 4.55 23.80 -6.15
N ALA A 237 4.22 22.51 -6.15
CA ALA A 237 2.84 22.05 -6.30
C ALA A 237 1.91 22.55 -5.18
N PHE A 238 2.47 22.85 -4.00
CA PHE A 238 1.72 23.24 -2.81
C PHE A 238 1.79 24.75 -2.50
N THR A 239 2.47 25.53 -3.34
CA THR A 239 2.71 26.96 -3.13
C THR A 239 1.92 27.77 -4.15
N LYS A 240 0.99 28.60 -3.67
CA LYS A 240 0.04 29.36 -4.50
C LYS A 240 0.69 30.15 -5.64
N ASP A 241 1.79 30.85 -5.37
CA ASP A 241 2.43 31.73 -6.34
C ASP A 241 3.50 31.04 -7.22
N GLU A 242 3.77 29.75 -6.98
CA GLU A 242 4.76 28.95 -7.73
C GLU A 242 4.15 27.78 -8.50
N ALA A 243 2.94 27.36 -8.12
CA ALA A 243 2.23 26.27 -8.75
C ALA A 243 1.79 26.65 -10.18
N ASP A 244 2.10 25.79 -11.14
CA ASP A 244 1.62 25.92 -12.51
C ASP A 244 0.79 24.70 -12.88
N PHE A 245 -0.51 24.79 -12.61
CA PHE A 245 -1.52 23.80 -12.99
C PHE A 245 -2.39 24.30 -14.15
N SER A 246 -1.84 25.14 -15.04
CA SER A 246 -2.58 25.60 -16.23
C SER A 246 -2.96 24.46 -17.17
N GLY A 247 -2.27 23.31 -17.10
CA GLY A 247 -2.67 22.08 -17.80
C GLY A 247 -3.92 21.41 -17.21
N ILE A 248 -4.38 21.83 -16.02
CA ILE A 248 -5.60 21.33 -15.38
C ILE A 248 -6.76 22.29 -15.62
N SER A 249 -6.60 23.60 -15.36
CA SER A 249 -7.70 24.57 -15.44
C SER A 249 -7.63 25.56 -16.59
N GLY A 250 -6.51 25.65 -17.30
CA GLY A 250 -6.22 26.72 -18.25
C GLY A 250 -5.68 28.00 -17.62
N SER A 251 -5.57 28.06 -16.29
CA SER A 251 -5.15 29.23 -15.50
C SER A 251 -4.10 28.86 -14.44
N ARG A 252 -3.40 29.86 -13.88
CA ARG A 252 -2.34 29.68 -12.86
C ARG A 252 -2.79 30.04 -11.45
N ASP A 253 -4.05 29.78 -11.14
CA ASP A 253 -4.70 30.09 -9.87
C ASP A 253 -5.10 28.84 -9.06
N LEU A 254 -4.69 27.66 -9.55
CA LEU A 254 -4.76 26.40 -8.83
C LEU A 254 -3.43 26.08 -8.14
N PHE A 255 -3.52 25.48 -6.96
CA PHE A 255 -2.41 24.88 -6.23
C PHE A 255 -2.96 23.71 -5.41
N VAL A 256 -2.14 22.69 -5.18
CA VAL A 256 -2.54 21.54 -4.35
C VAL A 256 -2.56 21.99 -2.89
N HIS A 257 -3.72 21.92 -2.26
CA HIS A 257 -3.87 22.19 -0.83
C HIS A 257 -3.24 21.05 -0.01
N ASP A 258 -3.57 19.80 -0.34
CA ASP A 258 -2.95 18.60 0.23
C ASP A 258 -3.13 17.38 -0.70
N VAL A 259 -2.42 16.30 -0.38
CA VAL A 259 -2.64 14.96 -0.92
C VAL A 259 -2.94 14.04 0.27
N VAL A 260 -4.18 13.55 0.35
CA VAL A 260 -4.63 12.68 1.44
C VAL A 260 -4.58 11.24 0.96
N HIS A 261 -3.86 10.41 1.71
CA HIS A 261 -3.68 9.00 1.43
C HIS A 261 -4.14 8.16 2.61
N LYS A 262 -4.98 7.16 2.35
CA LYS A 262 -5.39 6.17 3.34
C LYS A 262 -5.12 4.76 2.83
N ALA A 263 -4.46 3.94 3.64
CA ALA A 263 -4.12 2.57 3.30
C ALA A 263 -4.59 1.62 4.40
N VAL A 264 -5.19 0.50 4.00
CA VAL A 264 -5.59 -0.58 4.89
C VAL A 264 -5.04 -1.90 4.37
N VAL A 265 -4.35 -2.63 5.23
CA VAL A 265 -3.87 -3.99 4.96
C VAL A 265 -4.42 -4.92 6.03
N GLU A 266 -4.99 -6.04 5.61
CA GLU A 266 -5.51 -7.09 6.49
C GLU A 266 -4.74 -8.39 6.27
N VAL A 267 -4.21 -8.95 7.35
CA VAL A 267 -3.43 -10.20 7.36
C VAL A 267 -4.06 -11.17 8.35
N ASN A 268 -4.50 -12.31 7.84
CA ASN A 268 -5.12 -13.38 8.61
C ASN A 268 -4.71 -14.75 8.05
N GLU A 269 -5.35 -15.82 8.51
CA GLU A 269 -4.99 -17.20 8.17
C GLU A 269 -5.43 -17.63 6.75
N GLU A 270 -6.32 -16.87 6.12
CA GLU A 270 -7.06 -17.30 4.93
C GLU A 270 -6.15 -17.52 3.72
N GLY A 271 -6.46 -18.57 2.96
CA GLY A 271 -5.81 -18.87 1.68
C GLY A 271 -6.82 -19.38 0.65
N SER A 272 -6.38 -19.49 -0.60
CA SER A 272 -7.25 -19.83 -1.73
C SER A 272 -7.99 -21.16 -1.55
N GLN A 273 -7.34 -22.15 -0.93
CA GLN A 273 -7.94 -23.46 -0.65
C GLN A 273 -8.98 -23.41 0.48
N ALA A 274 -8.77 -22.57 1.50
CA ALA A 274 -9.70 -22.42 2.62
C ALA A 274 -10.98 -21.66 2.23
N ALA A 275 -10.88 -20.73 1.26
CA ALA A 275 -12.04 -20.04 0.70
C ALA A 275 -12.93 -20.97 -0.16
N ALA A 276 -12.35 -22.03 -0.76
CA ALA A 276 -13.09 -23.04 -1.54
C ALA A 276 -13.63 -24.20 -0.68
N VAL A 277 -13.05 -24.43 0.50
CA VAL A 277 -13.36 -25.58 1.37
C VAL A 277 -13.71 -25.10 2.77
N THR A 278 -14.86 -24.44 2.90
CA THR A 278 -15.62 -24.47 4.16
C THR A 278 -16.16 -25.89 4.36
N GLY A 279 -15.28 -26.82 4.76
CA GLY A 279 -15.65 -28.20 5.07
C GLY A 279 -14.75 -29.23 4.41
N VAL A 280 -13.67 -29.61 5.09
CA VAL A 280 -13.16 -30.98 5.26
C VAL A 280 -11.68 -30.88 5.65
N THR A 281 -11.36 -31.40 6.84
CA THR A 281 -10.01 -31.53 7.39
C THR A 281 -9.56 -32.96 7.21
N ILE A 282 -8.35 -33.18 6.66
CA ILE A 282 -7.65 -34.47 6.78
C ILE A 282 -6.20 -34.19 7.14
N TYR A 283 -5.70 -34.86 8.19
CA TYR A 283 -4.32 -34.81 8.66
C TYR A 283 -3.54 -36.06 8.21
N THR A 284 -2.28 -35.87 7.85
CA THR A 284 -1.18 -36.80 8.12
C THR A 284 0.11 -35.99 8.32
N GLN A 285 0.85 -36.24 9.42
CA GLN A 285 2.14 -35.59 9.70
C GLN A 285 3.29 -36.58 9.51
N SER A 286 4.36 -36.13 8.85
CA SER A 286 5.74 -36.57 9.07
C SER A 286 6.54 -35.31 9.43
N ALA A 287 7.31 -35.33 10.51
CA ALA A 287 8.04 -34.15 10.96
C ALA A 287 9.31 -33.92 10.12
N PHE A 288 9.32 -32.84 9.33
CA PHE A 288 10.53 -32.28 8.73
C PHE A 288 10.99 -31.08 9.55
N VAL A 289 12.30 -30.99 9.82
CA VAL A 289 12.88 -29.86 10.58
C VAL A 289 13.03 -28.67 9.64
N GLY A 290 12.05 -27.76 9.67
CA GLY A 290 12.10 -26.49 8.93
C GLY A 290 12.96 -25.42 9.60
N THR A 291 13.38 -24.40 8.83
CA THR A 291 14.13 -23.25 9.34
C THR A 291 13.19 -22.32 10.14
N PRO A 292 13.51 -21.94 11.40
CA PRO A 292 12.60 -21.10 12.19
C PRO A 292 12.62 -19.64 11.73
N PHE A 293 11.44 -19.07 11.50
CA PHE A 293 11.18 -17.65 11.29
C PHE A 293 10.05 -17.23 12.24
N VAL A 294 10.42 -16.57 13.35
CA VAL A 294 9.55 -16.27 14.50
C VAL A 294 9.53 -14.78 14.82
#